data_AF-A0A853I2L7-F1
#
_entry.id   AF-A0A853I2L7-F1
#
_cell.length_a   1.000
_cell.length_b   1.000
_cell.length_c   1.000
_cell.angle_alpha   90.00
_cell.angle_beta   90.00
_cell.angle_gamma   90.00
#
_symmetry.space_group_name_H-M   'P 1'
#
loop_
_entity.id
_entity.type
_entity.pdbx_description
1 polymer ?
#
loop_
_entity_poly.entity_id
_entity_poly.type
_entity_poly.pdbx_seq_one_letter_code
_entity_poly.pdbx_strand_id
1 'polypeptide(L)'
;MKSRMILLTLVGCSMSFASFGECKVDQGSFTLSTHMVQKAVEGSEDEQVRKAFANDNCIITKGWQKGGDIPENLPAKAEHITVKVPGYSTCYIFDHPDLFGVFKTVCS
;
A
#
# COMPACT_ATOMS: atom_id res chain seq x y z
N MET A 1 49.33 -37.98 -13.21
CA MET A 1 48.25 -37.68 -12.27
C MET A 1 47.65 -36.32 -12.63
N LYS A 2 46.46 -36.26 -13.23
CA LYS A 2 45.78 -35.01 -13.62
C LYS A 2 44.76 -34.67 -12.53
N SER A 3 45.08 -33.69 -11.70
CA SER A 3 44.19 -33.20 -10.64
C SER A 3 43.08 -32.36 -11.28
N ARG A 4 41.81 -32.78 -11.12
CA ARG A 4 40.65 -32.02 -11.56
C ARG A 4 40.24 -31.09 -10.42
N MET A 5 40.44 -29.79 -10.63
CA MET A 5 39.99 -28.73 -9.72
C MET A 5 38.48 -28.54 -9.93
N ILE A 6 37.68 -28.91 -8.93
CA ILE A 6 36.22 -28.71 -8.94
C ILE A 6 35.95 -27.30 -8.43
N LEU A 7 35.54 -26.42 -9.33
CA LEU A 7 35.12 -25.05 -9.02
C LEU A 7 33.70 -25.11 -8.45
N LEU A 8 33.57 -25.01 -7.13
CA LEU A 8 32.29 -24.90 -6.43
C LEU A 8 31.81 -23.44 -6.48
N THR A 9 30.95 -23.14 -7.46
CA THR A 9 30.24 -21.87 -7.54
C THR A 9 29.16 -21.84 -6.46
N LEU A 10 29.44 -21.20 -5.33
CA LEU A 10 28.44 -20.85 -4.32
C LEU A 10 27.52 -19.78 -4.92
N VAL A 11 26.36 -20.20 -5.40
CA VAL A 11 25.25 -19.31 -5.75
C VAL A 11 24.71 -18.75 -4.44
N GLY A 12 25.21 -17.58 -4.05
CA GLY A 12 24.69 -16.82 -2.93
C GLY A 12 23.29 -16.31 -3.29
N CYS A 13 22.26 -16.91 -2.69
CA CYS A 13 20.94 -16.31 -2.63
C CYS A 13 21.06 -15.02 -1.82
N SER A 14 21.23 -13.89 -2.51
CA SER A 14 21.02 -12.57 -1.94
C SER A 14 19.56 -12.50 -1.50
N MET A 15 19.32 -12.73 -0.21
CA MET A 15 18.07 -12.36 0.43
C MET A 15 17.98 -10.84 0.39
N SER A 16 17.33 -10.31 -0.64
CA SER A 16 16.89 -8.93 -0.66
C SER A 16 15.94 -8.75 0.52
N PHE A 17 16.39 -8.01 1.53
CA PHE A 17 15.55 -7.58 2.64
C PHE A 17 14.32 -6.90 2.04
N ALA A 18 13.13 -7.45 2.27
CA ALA A 18 11.88 -6.82 1.89
C ALA A 18 11.83 -5.47 2.61
N SER A 19 11.96 -4.37 1.87
CA SER A 19 11.58 -3.07 2.39
C SER A 19 10.08 -3.15 2.64
N PHE A 20 9.69 -3.02 3.90
CA PHE A 20 8.29 -2.76 4.23
C PHE A 20 7.98 -1.40 3.61
N GLY A 21 7.28 -1.42 2.47
CA GLY A 21 6.89 -0.18 1.81
C GLY A 21 6.04 0.67 2.74
N GLU A 22 6.17 1.98 2.66
CA GLU A 22 5.36 2.91 3.43
C GLU A 22 5.00 4.15 2.60
N CYS A 23 3.73 4.59 2.69
CA CYS A 23 3.38 5.91 2.17
C CYS A 23 3.84 7.00 3.12
N LYS A 24 4.28 8.13 2.59
CA LYS A 24 4.49 9.33 3.41
C LYS A 24 3.15 9.84 3.91
N VAL A 25 3.10 10.35 5.14
CA VAL A 25 1.89 10.98 5.68
C VAL A 25 2.13 12.49 5.71
N ASP A 26 1.23 13.26 5.10
CA ASP A 26 1.30 14.72 5.15
C ASP A 26 0.97 15.20 6.58
N GLN A 27 1.98 15.71 7.29
CA GLN A 27 2.00 15.87 8.77
C GLN A 27 1.08 16.97 9.34
N GLY A 28 0.11 17.47 8.59
CA GLY A 28 -0.80 18.53 9.04
C GLY A 28 -2.04 18.07 9.81
N SER A 29 -2.43 16.79 9.76
CA SER A 29 -3.80 16.38 10.11
C SER A 29 -3.98 15.05 10.86
N PHE A 30 -2.92 14.28 11.14
CA PHE A 30 -3.07 12.90 11.67
C PHE A 30 -2.50 12.68 13.08
N THR A 31 -3.40 12.58 14.05
CA THR A 31 -3.14 12.04 15.41
C THR A 31 -3.52 10.56 15.56
N LEU A 32 -4.17 9.94 14.56
CA LEU A 32 -4.69 8.57 14.64
C LEU A 32 -3.88 7.58 13.80
N SER A 33 -3.26 6.62 14.49
CA SER A 33 -2.86 5.29 14.03
C SER A 33 -2.37 5.21 12.56
N THR A 34 -1.17 5.74 12.31
CA THR A 34 -0.47 5.59 11.02
C THR A 34 -0.46 4.14 10.54
N HIS A 35 -0.31 3.16 11.43
CA HIS A 35 -0.31 1.74 11.09
C HIS A 35 -1.58 1.26 10.35
N MET A 36 -2.77 1.61 10.85
CA MET A 36 -4.03 1.17 10.23
C MET A 36 -4.25 1.80 8.84
N VAL A 37 -3.87 3.06 8.66
CA VAL A 37 -4.00 3.70 7.35
C VAL A 37 -2.98 3.15 6.35
N GLN A 38 -1.75 2.85 6.78
CA GLN A 38 -0.75 2.17 5.93
C GLN A 38 -1.24 0.78 5.50
N LYS A 39 -1.82 0.01 6.42
CA LYS A 39 -2.39 -1.32 6.12
C LYS A 39 -3.53 -1.24 5.08
N ALA A 40 -4.34 -0.19 5.14
CA ALA A 40 -5.38 0.02 4.12
C ALA A 40 -4.78 0.29 2.74
N VAL A 41 -3.66 1.03 2.66
CA VAL A 41 -2.96 1.23 1.38
C VAL A 41 -2.33 -0.07 0.87
N GLU A 42 -1.64 -0.81 1.76
CA GLU A 42 -1.04 -2.10 1.44
C GLU A 42 -2.07 -3.10 0.89
N GLY A 43 -3.25 -3.15 1.53
CA GLY A 43 -4.38 -4.00 1.18
C GLY A 43 -5.33 -3.43 0.12
N SER A 44 -4.99 -2.34 -0.56
CA SER A 44 -5.84 -1.74 -1.59
C SER A 44 -6.18 -2.74 -2.70
N GLU A 45 -7.42 -2.74 -3.20
CA GLU A 45 -7.79 -3.54 -4.38
C GLU A 45 -7.05 -3.09 -5.65
N ASP A 46 -6.63 -1.82 -5.71
CA ASP A 46 -5.94 -1.25 -6.86
C ASP A 46 -4.44 -1.63 -6.89
N GLU A 47 -4.00 -2.20 -8.02
CA GLU A 47 -2.63 -2.66 -8.18
C GLU A 47 -1.60 -1.52 -8.20
N GLN A 48 -1.93 -0.36 -8.76
CA GLN A 48 -1.02 0.79 -8.83
C GLN A 48 -0.81 1.38 -7.44
N VAL A 49 -1.85 1.42 -6.62
CA VAL A 49 -1.76 1.83 -5.21
C VAL A 49 -0.85 0.88 -4.42
N ARG A 50 -1.03 -0.45 -4.55
CA ARG A 50 -0.14 -1.43 -3.87
C ARG A 50 1.31 -1.32 -4.34
N LYS A 51 1.54 -1.13 -5.65
CA LYS A 51 2.88 -0.88 -6.20
C LYS A 51 3.49 0.41 -5.68
N ALA A 52 2.70 1.47 -5.60
CA ALA A 52 3.14 2.75 -5.06
C ALA A 52 3.56 2.61 -3.59
N PHE A 53 2.79 1.88 -2.79
CA PHE A 53 3.12 1.54 -1.41
C PHE A 53 4.44 0.77 -1.30
N ALA A 54 4.61 -0.30 -2.07
CA ALA A 54 5.83 -1.13 -2.05
C ALA A 54 7.11 -0.39 -2.50
N ASN A 55 6.98 0.77 -3.16
CA ASN A 55 8.10 1.58 -3.66
C ASN A 55 8.21 2.95 -2.97
N ASP A 56 7.55 3.13 -1.81
CA ASP A 56 7.53 4.39 -1.05
C ASP A 56 7.10 5.63 -1.88
N ASN A 57 6.28 5.39 -2.90
CA ASN A 57 5.86 6.37 -3.90
C ASN A 57 4.37 6.71 -3.76
N CYS A 58 3.92 6.98 -2.55
CA CYS A 58 2.57 7.42 -2.26
C CYS A 58 2.55 8.36 -1.06
N ILE A 59 1.52 9.21 -1.02
CA ILE A 59 1.33 10.18 0.06
C ILE A 59 -0.10 10.07 0.58
N ILE A 60 -0.27 9.71 1.85
CA ILE A 60 -1.55 9.79 2.56
C ILE A 60 -1.76 11.25 2.93
N THR A 61 -2.73 11.90 2.28
CA THR A 61 -3.03 13.33 2.47
C THR A 61 -4.14 13.52 3.50
N LYS A 62 -5.01 12.52 3.65
CA LYS A 62 -6.04 12.44 4.67
C LYS A 62 -6.21 10.96 5.06
N GLY A 63 -6.20 10.62 6.33
CA GLY A 63 -6.67 9.36 6.88
C GLY A 63 -8.19 9.35 7.10
N TRP A 64 -8.67 8.53 8.04
CA TRP A 64 -10.09 8.17 8.13
C TRP A 64 -11.02 9.37 8.30
N GLN A 65 -11.91 9.55 7.32
CA GLN A 65 -12.89 10.61 7.28
C GLN A 65 -14.15 10.16 6.54
N LYS A 66 -15.28 10.83 6.80
CA LYS A 66 -16.55 10.61 6.10
C LYS A 66 -16.68 11.54 4.89
N GLY A 67 -17.43 11.10 3.90
CA GLY A 67 -17.76 11.87 2.69
C GLY A 67 -17.22 11.23 1.41
N GLY A 68 -17.25 12.00 0.31
CA GLY A 68 -16.86 11.52 -1.02
C GLY A 68 -17.95 10.69 -1.72
N ASP A 69 -17.68 10.31 -2.96
CA ASP A 69 -18.54 9.40 -3.71
C ASP A 69 -18.30 7.96 -3.23
N ILE A 70 -19.28 7.44 -2.47
CA ILE A 70 -19.20 6.10 -1.88
C ILE A 70 -19.75 5.07 -2.88
N PRO A 71 -19.02 3.98 -3.19
CA PRO A 71 -19.55 2.86 -3.96
C PRO A 71 -20.87 2.30 -3.41
N GLU A 72 -21.81 1.94 -4.28
CA GLU A 72 -23.16 1.45 -3.89
C GLU A 72 -23.14 0.20 -2.99
N ASN A 73 -22.04 -0.57 -3.04
CA ASN A 73 -21.85 -1.78 -2.25
C ASN A 73 -21.28 -1.53 -0.85
N LEU A 74 -21.10 -0.26 -0.45
CA LEU A 74 -20.62 0.12 0.87
C LEU A 74 -21.69 0.88 1.67
N PRO A 75 -21.60 0.88 3.01
CA PRO A 75 -22.50 1.68 3.83
C PRO A 75 -22.42 3.17 3.47
N ALA A 76 -23.55 3.88 3.45
CA ALA A 76 -23.64 5.30 3.10
C ALA A 76 -22.82 6.25 4.01
N LYS A 77 -22.24 5.74 5.10
CA LYS A 77 -21.37 6.47 6.03
C LYS A 77 -19.97 5.86 6.11
N ALA A 78 -19.57 5.06 5.13
CA ALA A 78 -18.24 4.46 5.07
C ALA A 78 -17.17 5.55 5.14
N GLU A 79 -16.20 5.35 6.02
CA GLU A 79 -15.03 6.21 6.11
C GLU A 79 -14.01 5.78 5.05
N HIS A 80 -13.17 6.72 4.63
CA HIS A 80 -12.08 6.43 3.71
C HIS A 80 -10.83 7.22 4.09
N ILE A 81 -9.67 6.75 3.62
CA ILE A 81 -8.45 7.53 3.54
C ILE A 81 -8.26 8.06 2.12
N THR A 82 -7.57 9.19 1.99
CA THR A 82 -7.14 9.80 0.73
C THR A 82 -5.65 9.58 0.53
N VAL A 83 -5.30 8.92 -0.57
CA VAL A 83 -3.94 8.59 -0.97
C VAL A 83 -3.65 9.21 -2.32
N LYS A 84 -2.56 9.97 -2.42
CA LYS A 84 -2.05 10.48 -3.69
C LYS A 84 -0.94 9.58 -4.19
N VAL A 85 -1.10 9.03 -5.39
CA VAL A 85 -0.06 8.28 -6.10
C VAL A 85 0.52 9.17 -7.20
N PRO A 86 1.78 9.64 -7.09
CA PRO A 86 2.41 10.48 -8.10
C PRO A 86 2.41 9.83 -9.49
N GLY A 87 1.95 10.57 -10.51
CA GLY A 87 1.88 10.08 -11.89
C GLY A 87 0.70 9.16 -12.19
N TYR A 88 -0.17 8.88 -11.22
CA TYR A 88 -1.37 8.07 -11.40
C TYR A 88 -2.63 8.87 -11.08
N SER A 89 -3.03 8.94 -9.81
CA SER A 89 -4.33 9.49 -9.41
C SER A 89 -4.39 9.77 -7.90
N THR A 90 -5.45 10.47 -7.47
CA THR A 90 -5.86 10.48 -6.06
C THR A 90 -6.87 9.36 -5.83
N CYS A 91 -6.58 8.50 -4.88
CA CYS A 91 -7.39 7.34 -4.54
C CYS A 91 -8.01 7.47 -3.15
N TYR A 92 -9.23 6.96 -3.02
CA TYR A 92 -10.02 6.88 -1.79
C TYR A 92 -10.13 5.40 -1.41
N ILE A 93 -9.57 5.04 -0.26
CA ILE A 93 -9.57 3.65 0.22
C ILE A 93 -10.50 3.56 1.42
N PHE A 94 -11.56 2.77 1.31
CA PHE A 94 -12.67 2.75 2.27
C PHE A 94 -12.42 1.74 3.40
N ASP A 95 -12.81 2.06 4.65
CA ASP A 95 -12.62 1.24 5.87
C ASP A 95 -13.55 0.03 5.95
N HIS A 96 -13.67 -0.72 4.85
CA HIS A 96 -14.53 -1.89 4.71
C HIS A 96 -13.79 -2.95 3.90
N PRO A 97 -12.76 -3.59 4.47
CA PRO A 97 -12.08 -4.67 3.79
C PRO A 97 -13.02 -5.88 3.63
N ASP A 98 -12.81 -6.66 2.58
CA ASP A 98 -13.47 -7.95 2.41
C ASP A 98 -12.94 -9.00 3.41
N LEU A 99 -13.44 -10.23 3.31
CA LEU A 99 -13.03 -11.35 4.17
C LEU A 99 -11.53 -11.71 4.05
N PHE A 100 -10.85 -11.22 3.02
CA PHE A 100 -9.43 -11.44 2.76
C PHE A 100 -8.56 -10.23 3.14
N GLY A 101 -9.16 -9.16 3.67
CA GLY A 101 -8.44 -7.95 4.05
C GLY A 101 -8.19 -6.98 2.89
N VAL A 102 -8.89 -7.14 1.76
CA VAL A 102 -8.74 -6.26 0.59
C VAL A 102 -9.68 -5.06 0.73
N PHE A 103 -9.13 -3.86 0.66
CA PHE A 103 -9.87 -2.61 0.84
C PHE A 103 -10.37 -2.05 -0.48
N LYS A 104 -11.67 -1.76 -0.55
CA LYS A 104 -12.29 -1.09 -1.70
C LYS A 104 -11.59 0.25 -1.97
N THR A 105 -11.26 0.52 -3.22
CA THR A 105 -10.47 1.67 -3.65
C THR A 105 -11.09 2.32 -4.89
N VAL A 106 -11.27 3.63 -4.85
CA VAL A 106 -11.76 4.42 -5.99
C VAL A 106 -10.73 5.49 -6.31
N CYS A 107 -10.29 5.59 -7.57
CA CYS A 107 -9.28 6.56 -8.01
C CYS A 107 -9.88 7.54 -9.03
N SER A 108 -9.55 8.83 -8.91
CA SER A 108 -10.03 9.95 -9.73
C SER A 108 -8.91 10.72 -10.43
#